data_AF-A0A661RXN3-F1
#
_entry.id   AF-A0A661RXN3-F1
#
_cell.length_a   1.000
_cell.length_b   1.000
_cell.length_c   1.000
_cell.angle_alpha   90.00
_cell.angle_beta   90.00
_cell.angle_gamma   90.00
#
_symmetry.space_group_name_H-M   'P 1'
#
loop_
_entity.id
_entity.type
_entity.pdbx_description
1 polymer ?
#
loop_
_entity_poly.entity_id
_entity_poly.type
_entity_poly.pdbx_seq_one_letter_code
_entity_poly.pdbx_strand_id
1 'polypeptide(L)' 'DIIIYISKGAKENIIPDLRQTPLAQALILLGKNEFKKGHISSTYSSKTKKGSIIAQYPKSFSNPLKGSF' A
#
# COMPACT_ATOMS: atom_id res chain seq x y z
N ASP A 1 -7.92 41.89 -8.55
CA ASP A 1 -7.73 40.80 -7.56
C ASP A 1 -6.58 39.90 -8.00
N ILE A 2 -5.77 39.40 -7.05
CA ILE A 2 -4.66 38.46 -7.33
C ILE A 2 -4.89 37.19 -6.53
N ILE A 3 -4.83 36.03 -7.19
CA ILE A 3 -4.96 34.69 -6.58
C ILE A 3 -3.63 33.97 -6.75
N ILE A 4 -3.05 33.50 -5.64
CA ILE A 4 -1.79 32.75 -5.62
C ILE A 4 -2.09 31.31 -5.20
N TYR A 5 -1.58 30.34 -5.97
CA TYR A 5 -1.66 28.92 -5.65
C TYR A 5 -0.28 28.40 -5.20
N ILE A 6 -0.23 27.77 -4.03
CA ILE A 6 1.00 27.20 -3.45
C ILE A 6 0.83 25.68 -3.35
N SER A 7 1.83 24.93 -3.83
CA SER A 7 1.85 23.46 -3.74
C SER A 7 1.93 23.00 -2.30
N LYS A 8 1.12 22.00 -1.92
CA LYS A 8 1.17 21.34 -0.60
C LYS A 8 2.22 20.20 -0.53
N GLY A 9 3.02 20.02 -1.57
CA GLY A 9 3.95 18.89 -1.68
C GLY A 9 3.26 17.60 -2.14
N ALA A 10 3.91 16.46 -1.92
CA ALA A 10 3.40 15.16 -2.33
C ALA A 10 2.12 14.79 -1.57
N LYS A 11 1.15 14.19 -2.26
CA LYS A 11 -0.06 13.64 -1.62
C LYS A 11 0.33 12.50 -0.68
N GLU A 12 -0.03 12.64 0.59
CA GLU A 12 0.07 11.58 1.59
C GLU A 12 -1.21 10.73 1.55
N ASN A 13 -1.06 9.43 1.26
CA ASN A 13 -2.12 8.44 1.44
C ASN A 13 -1.65 7.42 2.48
N ILE A 14 -2.59 6.87 3.26
CA ILE A 14 -2.31 5.86 4.28
C ILE A 14 -2.34 4.48 3.62
N ILE A 15 -1.27 3.69 3.78
CA ILE A 15 -1.27 2.31 3.28
C ILE A 15 -2.25 1.45 4.10
N PRO A 16 -3.19 0.72 3.47
CA PRO A 16 -4.09 -0.18 4.18
C PRO A 16 -3.36 -1.42 4.70
N ASP A 17 -3.98 -2.10 5.67
CA ASP A 17 -3.52 -3.43 6.09
C ASP A 17 -3.97 -4.49 5.07
N LEU A 18 -3.00 -5.20 4.49
CA LEU A 18 -3.18 -6.24 3.49
C LEU A 18 -3.04 -7.65 4.08
N ARG A 19 -2.57 -7.79 5.33
CA ARG A 19 -2.31 -9.11 5.94
C ARG A 19 -3.59 -9.96 5.96
N GLN A 20 -3.42 -11.27 5.80
CA GLN A 20 -4.49 -12.26 5.71
C GLN A 20 -5.46 -12.11 4.51
N THR A 21 -5.36 -11.03 3.72
CA THR A 21 -6.16 -10.89 2.51
C THR A 21 -5.58 -11.71 1.35
N PRO A 22 -6.42 -12.30 0.47
CA PRO A 22 -5.95 -12.93 -0.77
C PRO A 22 -5.22 -11.91 -1.65
N LEU A 23 -4.16 -12.35 -2.33
CA LEU A 23 -3.32 -11.47 -3.17
C LEU A 23 -4.15 -10.63 -4.18
N ALA A 24 -5.12 -11.24 -4.86
CA ALA A 24 -5.97 -10.53 -5.81
C ALA A 24 -6.76 -9.38 -5.17
N GLN A 25 -7.29 -9.60 -3.97
CA GLN A 25 -8.04 -8.58 -3.23
C GLN A 25 -7.11 -7.49 -2.70
N ALA A 26 -5.91 -7.85 -2.24
CA ALA A 26 -4.89 -6.90 -1.81
C ALA A 26 -4.52 -5.92 -2.93
N LEU A 27 -4.35 -6.42 -4.17
CA LEU A 27 -4.04 -5.60 -5.33
C LEU A 27 -5.18 -4.62 -5.70
N ILE A 28 -6.44 -5.07 -5.60
CA ILE A 28 -7.60 -4.20 -5.79
C ILE A 28 -7.63 -3.10 -4.72
N LEU A 29 -7.36 -3.46 -3.45
CA LEU A 29 -7.36 -2.53 -2.34
C LEU A 29 -6.25 -1.47 -2.49
N LEU A 30 -5.06 -1.87 -2.94
CA LEU A 30 -3.98 -0.93 -3.27
C LEU A 30 -4.40 0.05 -4.37
N GLY A 31 -4.95 -0.45 -5.47
CA GLY A 31 -5.41 0.40 -6.59
C GLY A 31 -6.48 1.42 -6.17
N LYS A 32 -7.45 1.00 -5.33
CA LYS A 32 -8.47 1.90 -4.76
C LYS A 32 -7.89 3.02 -3.90
N ASN A 33 -6.71 2.81 -3.31
CA ASN A 33 -6.01 3.79 -2.47
C ASN A 33 -4.87 4.49 -3.23
N GLU A 34 -4.90 4.44 -4.57
CA GLU A 34 -3.91 5.07 -5.47
C GLU A 34 -2.46 4.57 -5.26
N PHE A 35 -2.31 3.37 -4.70
CA PHE A 35 -1.01 2.70 -4.59
C PHE A 35 -0.79 1.75 -5.76
N LYS A 36 0.48 1.57 -6.11
CA LYS A 36 0.93 0.55 -7.05
C LYS A 36 1.43 -0.67 -6.28
N LYS A 37 1.40 -1.85 -6.92
CA LYS A 37 2.04 -3.04 -6.36
C LYS A 37 3.56 -2.82 -6.26
N GLY A 38 4.12 -3.20 -5.12
CA GLY A 38 5.57 -3.30 -4.94
C GLY A 38 6.09 -4.69 -5.33
N HIS A 39 7.23 -5.06 -4.75
CA HIS A 39 7.79 -6.40 -4.88
C HIS A 39 6.93 -7.45 -4.17
N ILE A 40 6.76 -8.62 -4.78
CA ILE A 40 6.02 -9.75 -4.22
C ILE A 40 6.99 -10.92 -4.07
N SER A 41 7.18 -11.37 -2.83
CA SER A 41 7.97 -12.55 -2.48
C SER A 41 7.08 -13.62 -1.86
N SER A 42 7.40 -14.88 -2.08
CA SER A 42 6.66 -16.02 -1.54
C SER A 42 7.49 -16.79 -0.53
N THR A 43 6.87 -17.16 0.59
CA THR A 43 7.47 -18.05 1.60
C THR A 43 6.39 -18.91 2.25
N TYR A 44 6.80 -19.92 3.02
CA TYR A 44 5.90 -20.78 3.76
C TYR A 44 5.40 -20.08 5.04
N SER A 45 4.12 -20.31 5.38
CA SER A 45 3.53 -19.91 6.65
C SER A 45 2.49 -20.94 7.11
N SER A 46 2.57 -21.36 8.36
CA SER A 46 1.57 -22.22 9.00
C SER A 46 0.35 -21.44 9.51
N LYS A 47 0.44 -20.10 9.58
CA LYS A 47 -0.56 -19.21 10.18
C LYS A 47 -1.40 -18.45 9.17
N THR A 48 -1.14 -18.62 7.87
CA THR A 48 -1.76 -17.82 6.82
C THR A 48 -2.23 -18.72 5.69
N LYS A 49 -3.46 -18.49 5.22
CA LYS A 49 -4.04 -19.27 4.13
C LYS A 49 -3.17 -19.16 2.88
N LYS A 50 -3.01 -20.26 2.14
CA LYS A 50 -2.31 -20.29 0.86
C LYS A 50 -2.88 -19.21 -0.08
N GLY A 51 -1.99 -18.38 -0.63
CA GLY A 51 -2.36 -17.29 -1.53
C GLY A 51 -2.77 -15.98 -0.83
N SER A 52 -2.75 -15.94 0.51
CA SER A 52 -2.96 -14.71 1.28
C SER A 52 -1.64 -14.05 1.68
N ILE A 53 -1.68 -12.74 1.91
CA ILE A 53 -0.53 -11.94 2.34
C ILE A 53 -0.11 -12.31 3.77
N ILE A 54 1.14 -12.75 3.94
CA ILE A 54 1.74 -13.07 5.24
C ILE A 54 2.17 -11.79 5.96
N ALA A 55 2.88 -10.92 5.25
CA ALA A 55 3.44 -9.68 5.76
C ALA A 55 3.50 -8.63 4.65
N GLN A 56 3.62 -7.36 5.03
CA GLN A 56 3.75 -6.24 4.12
C GLN A 56 4.84 -5.27 4.57
N TYR A 57 5.41 -4.58 3.60
CA TYR A 57 6.26 -3.42 3.79
C TYR A 57 5.92 -2.37 2.72
N PRO A 58 5.82 -1.08 3.04
CA PRO A 58 5.87 -0.47 4.38
C PRO A 58 4.79 -1.00 5.32
N LYS A 59 4.96 -0.79 6.63
CA LYS A 59 3.99 -1.26 7.64
C LYS A 59 2.60 -0.67 7.36
N SER A 60 1.57 -1.44 7.68
CA SER A 60 0.18 -0.99 7.62
C SER A 60 0.01 0.33 8.39
N PHE A 61 -0.80 1.24 7.86
CA PHE A 61 -1.06 2.56 8.43
C PHE A 61 0.16 3.48 8.53
N SER A 62 1.20 3.25 7.73
CA SER A 62 2.31 4.20 7.56
C SER A 62 2.05 5.20 6.43
N ASN A 63 2.68 6.37 6.51
CA ASN A 63 2.72 7.40 5.46
C ASN A 63 4.05 7.30 4.69
N PRO A 64 4.21 6.38 3.73
CA PRO A 64 5.37 6.42 2.86
C PRO A 64 5.29 7.64 1.94
N LEU A 65 6.44 8.25 1.67
CA LEU A 65 6.53 9.32 0.69
C LEU A 65 6.17 8.76 -0.69
N LYS A 66 5.30 9.46 -1.42
CA LYS A 66 4.93 9.09 -2.79
C LYS A 66 6.20 9.05 -3.67
N GLY A 67 6.54 7.88 -4.20
CA GLY A 67 7.73 7.65 -5.04
C GLY A 67 8.96 7.12 -4.30
N SER A 68 8.85 6.73 -3.03
CA SER A 68 10.00 6.22 -2.27
C SER A 68 10.41 4.76 -2.57
N PHE A 69 9.79 4.08 -3.54
CA PHE A 69 10.16 2.71 -3.99
C PHE A 69 9.70 2.47 -5.44
#